data_AF-A0A329U4Z0-F1
#
_entry.id   AF-A0A329U4Z0-F1
#
_cell.length_a   1.000
_cell.length_b   1.000
_cell.length_c   1.000
_cell.angle_alpha   90.00
_cell.angle_beta   90.00
_cell.angle_gamma   90.00
#
_symmetry.space_group_name_H-M   'P 1'
#
loop_
_entity.id
_entity.type
_entity.pdbx_description
1 polymer ?
#
loop_
_entity_poly.entity_id
_entity_poly.type
_entity_poly.pdbx_seq_one_letter_code
_entity_poly.pdbx_strand_id
1 'polypeptide(L)'
;MKAPRYNSSLRKRFLAFAAALVLLFALVFELYPRSAQIIDLSTGSGLSRMLRYDDAQVYIFGEIHRKVEYQKFRNVLFKYLVEKKGVRVLLMEHGYASGFIENETIQNRMTFSDAFDQFTISQEDYELFRWMSEFNRNRPDNDKISIVGADITDSIEMLCTFCKYLLKDCDFSAADRETQMLLIGIQKCRLQYRFQNSLLPQLIEQMQTRPEQLELVLGDKMIHLERALLGWQQELTCNELNDYQAELQPGGKAMAYREDALYANLQRIYQENPTAKYFGSFGAAHVQMTRYVGDGTVYWIDDCFVSRMAGEESFLDGKLTVIDGIVTYEIGDLGESDTNHIILYNTARAKNPAAENGKFFAGAPDIPDEKIAQYAILFEHPDQITSSEEHPGWYWLSHR
;
A
#
# COMPACT_ATOMS: atom_id res chain seq x y z
N MET A 1 -37.54 70.75 -10.49
CA MET A 1 -36.39 69.81 -10.60
C MET A 1 -36.89 68.40 -10.28
N LYS A 2 -36.98 67.50 -11.27
CA LYS A 2 -37.31 66.08 -11.02
C LYS A 2 -36.00 65.34 -10.78
N ALA A 3 -35.83 64.76 -9.59
CA ALA A 3 -34.70 63.88 -9.29
C ALA A 3 -34.69 62.70 -10.28
N PRO A 4 -33.53 62.30 -10.81
CA PRO A 4 -33.47 61.17 -11.73
C PRO A 4 -33.88 59.91 -10.98
N ARG A 5 -34.95 59.25 -11.45
CA ARG A 5 -35.33 57.90 -10.99
C ARG A 5 -34.18 56.97 -11.32
N TYR A 6 -33.29 56.77 -10.35
CA TYR A 6 -32.22 55.79 -10.43
C TYR A 6 -32.86 54.43 -10.74
N ASN A 7 -32.51 53.86 -11.90
CA ASN A 7 -33.24 52.76 -12.50
C ASN A 7 -33.02 51.47 -11.69
N SER A 8 -33.89 51.22 -10.70
CA SER A 8 -33.76 50.13 -9.72
C SER A 8 -33.69 48.74 -10.37
N SER A 9 -34.28 48.61 -11.56
CA SER A 9 -34.21 47.41 -12.40
C SER A 9 -32.78 47.12 -12.89
N LEU A 10 -32.05 48.16 -13.32
CA LEU A 10 -30.67 48.02 -13.79
C LEU A 10 -29.74 47.61 -12.65
N ARG A 11 -29.92 48.18 -11.46
CA ARG A 11 -29.15 47.83 -10.26
C ARG A 11 -29.39 46.39 -9.80
N LYS A 12 -30.64 45.91 -9.85
CA LYS A 12 -30.97 44.51 -9.52
C LYS A 12 -30.36 43.52 -10.51
N ARG A 13 -30.41 43.82 -11.81
CA ARG A 13 -29.79 43.00 -12.86
C ARG A 13 -28.26 42.97 -12.74
N PHE A 14 -27.64 44.12 -12.44
CA PHE A 14 -26.21 44.20 -12.20
C PHE A 14 -25.77 43.39 -10.97
N LEU A 15 -26.52 43.48 -9.85
CA LEU A 15 -26.25 42.68 -8.65
C LEU A 15 -26.42 41.17 -8.90
N ALA A 16 -27.46 40.77 -9.64
CA ALA A 16 -27.67 39.37 -10.00
C ALA A 16 -26.54 38.84 -10.91
N PHE A 17 -26.07 39.65 -11.86
CA PHE A 17 -24.93 39.32 -12.72
C PHE A 17 -23.63 39.21 -11.91
N ALA A 18 -23.36 40.16 -11.01
CA ALA A 18 -22.18 40.11 -10.14
C ALA A 18 -22.21 38.89 -9.21
N ALA A 19 -23.37 38.55 -8.63
CA ALA A 19 -23.52 37.35 -7.82
C ALA A 19 -23.31 36.06 -8.63
N ALA A 20 -23.87 35.98 -9.85
CA ALA A 20 -23.64 34.86 -10.76
C ALA A 20 -22.16 34.73 -11.16
N LEU A 21 -21.47 35.86 -11.37
CA LEU A 21 -20.05 35.87 -11.70
C LEU A 21 -19.18 35.45 -10.50
N VAL A 22 -19.50 35.89 -9.28
CA VAL A 22 -18.84 35.43 -8.05
C VAL A 22 -19.06 33.93 -7.84
N LEU A 23 -20.28 33.43 -8.07
CA LEU A 23 -20.58 32.00 -8.00
C LEU A 23 -19.83 31.23 -9.09
N LEU A 24 -19.75 31.75 -10.30
CA LEU A 24 -18.98 31.15 -11.39
C LEU A 24 -17.48 31.12 -11.04
N PHE A 25 -16.91 32.21 -10.54
CA PHE A 25 -15.51 32.22 -10.11
C PHE A 25 -15.26 31.29 -8.93
N ALA A 26 -16.15 31.24 -7.94
CA ALA A 26 -16.07 30.30 -6.83
C ALA A 26 -16.11 28.85 -7.34
N LEU A 27 -17.03 28.54 -8.27
CA LEU A 27 -17.08 27.24 -8.93
C LEU A 27 -15.81 26.96 -9.71
N VAL A 28 -15.31 27.91 -10.52
CA VAL A 28 -14.07 27.73 -11.29
C VAL A 28 -12.90 27.48 -10.35
N PHE A 29 -12.74 28.21 -9.26
CA PHE A 29 -11.69 27.99 -8.26
C PHE A 29 -11.85 26.66 -7.49
N GLU A 30 -13.08 26.22 -7.28
CA GLU A 30 -13.39 24.95 -6.62
C GLU A 30 -13.30 23.74 -7.58
N LEU A 31 -13.42 23.98 -8.89
CA LEU A 31 -13.34 22.99 -9.96
C LEU A 31 -11.95 22.92 -10.60
N TYR A 32 -11.14 23.98 -10.54
CA TYR A 32 -9.82 24.01 -11.16
C TYR A 32 -8.89 23.03 -10.43
N PRO A 33 -8.26 22.08 -11.14
CA PRO A 33 -7.39 21.12 -10.50
C PRO A 33 -6.20 21.82 -9.85
N ARG A 34 -5.95 21.50 -8.58
CA ARG A 34 -4.84 22.12 -7.85
C ARG A 34 -3.51 21.48 -8.23
N SER A 35 -2.50 22.33 -8.39
CA SER A 35 -1.10 21.92 -8.53
C SER A 35 -0.55 21.32 -7.24
N ALA A 36 -0.97 21.86 -6.10
CA ALA A 36 -0.57 21.42 -4.77
C ALA A 36 -1.69 21.63 -3.76
N GLN A 37 -1.69 20.85 -2.68
CA GLN A 37 -2.66 20.96 -1.61
C GLN A 37 -2.04 20.53 -0.28
N ILE A 38 -2.18 21.39 0.74
CA ILE A 38 -1.88 21.02 2.13
C ILE A 38 -2.89 19.97 2.59
N ILE A 39 -2.39 18.87 3.13
CA ILE A 39 -3.12 17.77 3.73
C ILE A 39 -2.86 17.76 5.24
N ASP A 40 -3.93 17.79 6.01
CA ASP A 40 -3.88 17.57 7.46
C ASP A 40 -3.78 16.06 7.74
N LEU A 41 -2.73 15.63 8.42
CA LEU A 41 -2.45 14.22 8.72
C LEU A 41 -3.38 13.60 9.77
N SER A 42 -4.09 14.42 10.55
CA SER A 42 -5.05 13.96 11.55
C SER A 42 -6.44 13.74 10.95
N THR A 43 -6.82 14.56 9.96
CA THR A 43 -8.18 14.55 9.39
C THR A 43 -8.26 14.10 7.93
N GLY A 44 -7.14 14.11 7.20
CA GLY A 44 -7.12 13.96 5.75
C GLY A 44 -7.73 15.15 4.99
N SER A 45 -8.00 16.26 5.68
CA SER A 45 -8.53 17.48 5.05
C SER A 45 -7.60 17.94 3.94
N GLY A 46 -8.16 18.22 2.75
CA GLY A 46 -7.41 18.55 1.55
C GLY A 46 -7.39 17.43 0.50
N LEU A 47 -7.49 16.15 0.89
CA LEU A 47 -7.46 15.02 -0.06
C LEU A 47 -8.56 15.13 -1.13
N SER A 48 -9.77 15.56 -0.73
CA SER A 48 -10.92 15.74 -1.63
C SER A 48 -10.79 16.91 -2.61
N ARG A 49 -9.79 17.78 -2.45
CA ARG A 49 -9.44 18.83 -3.42
C ARG A 49 -8.42 18.33 -4.41
N MET A 50 -7.59 17.37 -4.01
CA MET A 50 -6.50 16.84 -4.83
C MET A 50 -6.94 15.63 -5.66
N LEU A 51 -7.48 14.61 -5.00
CA LEU A 51 -7.86 13.33 -5.60
C LEU A 51 -9.33 13.30 -6.02
N ARG A 52 -9.97 14.45 -6.26
CA ARG A 52 -11.42 14.52 -6.50
C ARG A 52 -11.84 13.75 -7.76
N TYR A 53 -11.14 13.99 -8.85
CA TYR A 53 -11.47 13.45 -10.18
C TYR A 53 -10.61 12.26 -10.57
N ASP A 54 -9.70 11.87 -9.69
CA ASP A 54 -8.87 10.69 -9.86
C ASP A 54 -9.74 9.44 -9.69
N ASP A 55 -9.89 8.66 -10.76
CA ASP A 55 -10.66 7.41 -10.77
C ASP A 55 -9.79 6.21 -11.13
N ALA A 56 -8.58 6.16 -10.57
CA ALA A 56 -7.73 4.99 -10.66
C ALA A 56 -8.36 3.74 -10.04
N GLN A 57 -7.94 2.61 -10.58
CA GLN A 57 -8.27 1.29 -10.04
C GLN A 57 -7.24 0.85 -9.00
N VAL A 58 -5.99 1.28 -9.16
CA VAL A 58 -4.88 0.97 -8.26
C VAL A 58 -4.21 2.26 -7.82
N TYR A 59 -4.10 2.46 -6.52
CA TYR A 59 -3.36 3.55 -5.90
C TYR A 59 -2.13 2.97 -5.20
N ILE A 60 -0.93 3.44 -5.52
CA ILE A 60 0.29 3.00 -4.85
C ILE A 60 0.94 4.18 -4.13
N PHE A 61 1.23 4.00 -2.85
CA PHE A 61 1.92 4.95 -2.01
C PHE A 61 3.31 4.43 -1.65
N GLY A 62 4.32 5.24 -1.97
CA GLY A 62 5.71 5.03 -1.56
C GLY A 62 5.95 5.64 -0.19
N GLU A 63 6.53 4.89 0.74
CA GLU A 63 6.76 5.36 2.11
C GLU A 63 8.21 5.15 2.57
N ILE A 64 8.64 5.92 3.57
CA ILE A 64 9.89 5.64 4.26
C ILE A 64 9.57 4.87 5.53
N HIS A 65 10.06 3.63 5.58
CA HIS A 65 9.76 2.70 6.65
C HIS A 65 9.94 3.31 8.03
N ARG A 66 9.01 2.97 8.93
CA ARG A 66 9.08 3.31 10.35
C ARG A 66 9.07 4.81 10.60
N LYS A 67 8.31 5.55 9.80
CA LYS A 67 8.06 6.99 10.00
C LYS A 67 6.60 7.25 10.32
N VAL A 68 6.35 7.83 11.49
CA VAL A 68 5.01 8.05 12.04
C VAL A 68 4.15 8.88 11.10
N GLU A 69 4.71 9.93 10.52
CA GLU A 69 3.98 10.85 9.66
C GLU A 69 3.60 10.21 8.31
N TYR A 70 4.43 9.30 7.79
CA TYR A 70 4.09 8.47 6.63
C TYR A 70 2.96 7.50 6.96
N GLN A 71 2.98 6.87 8.13
CA GLN A 71 1.91 5.97 8.59
C GLN A 71 0.59 6.73 8.80
N LYS A 72 0.63 7.94 9.39
CA LYS A 72 -0.53 8.84 9.51
C LYS A 72 -1.10 9.18 8.14
N PHE A 73 -0.24 9.61 7.20
CA PHE A 73 -0.68 9.92 5.85
C PHE A 73 -1.31 8.72 5.14
N ARG A 74 -0.64 7.55 5.17
CA ARG A 74 -1.16 6.28 4.65
C ARG A 74 -2.56 6.00 5.20
N ASN A 75 -2.74 6.16 6.51
CA ASN A 75 -4.01 5.90 7.17
C ASN A 75 -5.13 6.83 6.70
N VAL A 76 -4.90 8.15 6.67
CA VAL A 76 -5.94 9.10 6.22
C VAL A 76 -6.23 8.95 4.73
N LEU A 77 -5.20 8.69 3.92
CA LEU A 77 -5.33 8.43 2.49
C LEU A 77 -6.17 7.17 2.25
N PHE A 78 -5.80 6.05 2.87
CA PHE A 78 -6.51 4.79 2.68
C PHE A 78 -7.97 4.88 3.12
N LYS A 79 -8.25 5.48 4.29
CA LYS A 79 -9.63 5.74 4.76
C LYS A 79 -10.43 6.56 3.75
N TYR A 80 -9.85 7.65 3.24
CA TYR A 80 -10.47 8.46 2.19
C TYR A 80 -10.76 7.64 0.93
N LEU A 81 -9.81 6.83 0.45
CA LEU A 81 -9.99 6.00 -0.73
C LEU A 81 -11.06 4.93 -0.54
N VAL A 82 -11.14 4.30 0.64
CA VAL A 82 -12.18 3.33 0.98
C VAL A 82 -13.57 4.00 0.96
N GLU A 83 -13.69 5.15 1.62
CA GLU A 83 -14.98 5.82 1.81
C GLU A 83 -15.48 6.58 0.58
N LYS A 84 -14.57 7.14 -0.22
CA LYS A 84 -14.91 8.06 -1.32
C LYS A 84 -14.62 7.50 -2.70
N LYS A 85 -13.71 6.54 -2.82
CA LYS A 85 -13.26 5.97 -4.10
C LYS A 85 -13.62 4.50 -4.29
N GLY A 86 -14.10 3.83 -3.25
CA GLY A 86 -14.51 2.42 -3.33
C GLY A 86 -13.34 1.44 -3.26
N VAL A 87 -12.17 1.85 -2.76
CA VAL A 87 -11.06 0.92 -2.49
C VAL A 87 -11.50 -0.12 -1.46
N ARG A 88 -11.16 -1.39 -1.73
CA ARG A 88 -11.51 -2.53 -0.87
C ARG A 88 -10.36 -3.50 -0.64
N VAL A 89 -9.23 -3.34 -1.32
CA VAL A 89 -8.07 -4.23 -1.12
C VAL A 89 -6.87 -3.40 -0.70
N LEU A 90 -6.30 -3.72 0.46
CA LEU A 90 -5.01 -3.22 0.94
C LEU A 90 -3.91 -4.20 0.52
N LEU A 91 -2.96 -3.73 -0.29
CA LEU A 91 -1.78 -4.46 -0.69
C LEU A 91 -0.63 -4.09 0.25
N MET A 92 0.03 -5.09 0.81
CA MET A 92 1.10 -4.92 1.80
C MET A 92 2.43 -5.44 1.26
N GLU A 93 3.52 -4.74 1.59
CA GLU A 93 4.91 -5.13 1.31
C GLU A 93 5.41 -6.21 2.29
N HIS A 94 4.73 -7.35 2.27
CA HIS A 94 5.19 -8.60 2.87
C HIS A 94 4.54 -9.77 2.15
N GLY A 95 4.97 -10.98 2.51
CA GLY A 95 4.53 -12.22 1.91
C GLY A 95 3.08 -12.59 2.18
N TYR A 96 2.61 -13.57 1.41
CA TYR A 96 1.23 -14.00 1.41
C TYR A 96 0.77 -14.55 2.76
N ALA A 97 1.64 -15.27 3.49
CA ALA A 97 1.28 -15.87 4.76
C ALA A 97 0.97 -14.79 5.81
N SER A 98 1.81 -13.75 5.86
CA SER A 98 1.61 -12.57 6.69
C SER A 98 0.29 -11.87 6.38
N GLY A 99 0.09 -11.46 5.12
CA GLY A 99 -1.14 -10.77 4.72
C GLY A 99 -2.41 -11.62 4.89
N PHE A 100 -2.31 -12.95 4.80
CA PHE A 100 -3.43 -13.85 5.09
C PHE A 100 -3.84 -13.79 6.57
N ILE A 101 -2.89 -13.86 7.50
CA ILE A 101 -3.16 -13.78 8.94
C ILE A 101 -3.73 -12.40 9.30
N GLU A 102 -3.19 -11.33 8.72
CA GLU A 102 -3.74 -9.99 8.90
C GLU A 102 -5.18 -9.89 8.39
N ASN A 103 -5.45 -10.44 7.20
CA ASN A 103 -6.78 -10.46 6.63
C ASN A 103 -7.76 -11.22 7.54
N GLU A 104 -7.41 -12.41 8.01
CA GLU A 104 -8.27 -13.18 8.92
C GLU A 104 -8.61 -12.42 10.21
N THR A 105 -7.68 -11.59 10.68
CA THR A 105 -7.87 -10.73 11.86
C THR A 105 -8.87 -9.61 11.58
N ILE A 106 -8.73 -8.87 10.48
CA ILE A 106 -9.68 -7.81 10.12
C ILE A 106 -11.04 -8.36 9.63
N GLN A 107 -11.10 -9.63 9.22
CA GLN A 107 -12.35 -10.32 8.93
C GLN A 107 -13.09 -10.77 10.21
N ASN A 108 -12.54 -10.50 11.40
CA ASN A 108 -13.04 -10.96 12.69
C ASN A 108 -13.09 -12.51 12.82
N ARG A 109 -12.27 -13.24 12.03
CA ARG A 109 -12.12 -14.71 12.09
C ARG A 109 -10.96 -15.14 13.01
N MET A 110 -10.03 -14.23 13.25
CA MET A 110 -8.96 -14.34 14.21
C MET A 110 -9.01 -13.16 15.19
N THR A 111 -8.67 -13.41 16.44
CA THR A 111 -8.48 -12.33 17.41
C THR A 111 -7.15 -11.62 17.14
N PHE A 112 -7.09 -10.33 17.40
CA PHE A 112 -5.81 -9.65 17.55
C PHE A 112 -5.01 -10.35 18.66
N SER A 113 -3.90 -10.97 18.30
CA SER A 113 -3.11 -11.89 19.13
C SER A 113 -1.62 -11.55 19.01
N ASP A 114 -0.76 -12.20 19.79
CA ASP A 114 0.70 -11.98 19.75
C ASP A 114 1.31 -12.22 18.35
N ALA A 115 0.66 -13.02 17.49
CA ALA A 115 1.09 -13.16 16.09
C ALA A 115 0.86 -11.87 15.27
N PHE A 116 -0.13 -11.07 15.65
CA PHE A 116 -0.45 -9.79 15.03
C PHE A 116 0.48 -8.65 15.48
N ASP A 117 1.07 -8.78 16.67
CA ASP A 117 2.06 -7.82 17.20
C ASP A 117 3.25 -7.63 16.23
N GLN A 118 3.57 -8.66 15.43
CA GLN A 118 4.63 -8.59 14.43
C GLN A 118 4.33 -7.62 13.28
N PHE A 119 3.05 -7.32 13.04
CA PHE A 119 2.58 -6.43 11.97
C PHE A 119 2.36 -4.99 12.46
N THR A 120 2.09 -4.81 13.75
CA THR A 120 1.89 -3.48 14.34
C THR A 120 3.19 -2.97 14.94
N ILE A 121 3.97 -2.30 14.11
CA ILE A 121 5.22 -1.62 14.49
C ILE A 121 4.98 -0.22 15.06
N SER A 122 3.73 0.27 15.01
CA SER A 122 3.31 1.57 15.54
C SER A 122 1.85 1.57 16.03
N GLN A 123 1.51 2.55 16.85
CA GLN A 123 0.13 2.96 17.15
C GLN A 123 -0.70 3.14 15.88
N GLU A 124 -0.15 3.81 14.85
CA GLU A 124 -0.85 4.07 13.60
C GLU A 124 -1.24 2.78 12.86
N ASP A 125 -0.38 1.76 12.85
CA ASP A 125 -0.70 0.46 12.27
C ASP A 125 -1.84 -0.21 13.03
N TYR A 126 -1.73 -0.28 14.37
CA TYR A 126 -2.78 -0.81 15.25
C TYR A 126 -4.13 -0.18 14.95
N GLU A 127 -4.18 1.16 14.95
CA GLU A 127 -5.43 1.91 14.78
C GLU A 127 -6.04 1.70 13.40
N LEU A 128 -5.19 1.55 12.37
CA LEU A 128 -5.66 1.23 11.02
C LEU A 128 -6.33 -0.14 10.99
N PHE A 129 -5.66 -1.19 11.48
CA PHE A 129 -6.21 -2.54 11.44
C PHE A 129 -7.46 -2.70 12.31
N ARG A 130 -7.49 -2.05 13.48
CA ARG A 130 -8.69 -1.98 14.33
C ARG A 130 -9.83 -1.32 13.58
N TRP A 131 -9.59 -0.17 12.94
CA TRP A 131 -10.59 0.51 12.14
C TRP A 131 -11.09 -0.37 10.98
N MET A 132 -10.21 -1.11 10.30
CA MET A 132 -10.61 -2.05 9.23
C MET A 132 -11.50 -3.18 9.76
N SER A 133 -11.16 -3.74 10.93
CA SER A 133 -11.95 -4.77 11.60
C SER A 133 -13.35 -4.28 12.00
N GLU A 134 -13.42 -3.06 12.53
CA GLU A 134 -14.68 -2.39 12.86
C GLU A 134 -15.47 -2.03 11.59
N PHE A 135 -14.80 -1.57 10.53
CA PHE A 135 -15.42 -1.27 9.24
C PHE A 135 -16.05 -2.52 8.63
N ASN A 136 -15.37 -3.65 8.65
CA ASN A 136 -15.83 -4.93 8.09
C ASN A 136 -17.00 -5.56 8.87
N ARG A 137 -17.22 -5.14 10.12
CA ARG A 137 -18.23 -5.72 10.99
C ARG A 137 -19.63 -5.55 10.38
N ASN A 138 -20.34 -6.67 10.26
CA ASN A 138 -21.71 -6.74 9.72
C ASN A 138 -21.87 -6.24 8.27
N ARG A 139 -20.80 -6.15 7.49
CA ARG A 139 -20.87 -5.85 6.04
C ARG A 139 -20.96 -7.14 5.21
N PRO A 140 -21.58 -7.09 4.02
CA PRO A 140 -21.49 -8.18 3.06
C PRO A 140 -20.07 -8.29 2.49
N ASP A 141 -19.66 -9.49 2.08
CA ASP A 141 -18.26 -9.77 1.71
C ASP A 141 -17.72 -8.89 0.57
N ASN A 142 -18.57 -8.48 -0.37
CA ASN A 142 -18.20 -7.58 -1.47
C ASN A 142 -17.92 -6.13 -1.03
N ASP A 143 -18.41 -5.73 0.15
CA ASP A 143 -18.19 -4.39 0.71
C ASP A 143 -17.11 -4.36 1.79
N LYS A 144 -16.56 -5.52 2.16
CA LYS A 144 -15.48 -5.61 3.14
C LYS A 144 -14.15 -5.21 2.53
N ILE A 145 -13.30 -4.66 3.37
CA ILE A 145 -11.89 -4.47 3.10
C ILE A 145 -11.19 -5.82 3.27
N SER A 146 -10.32 -6.19 2.34
CA SER A 146 -9.40 -7.30 2.46
C SER A 146 -7.94 -6.82 2.47
N ILE A 147 -7.07 -7.66 3.01
CA ILE A 147 -5.62 -7.48 2.96
C ILE A 147 -5.02 -8.58 2.10
N VAL A 148 -4.01 -8.23 1.30
CA VAL A 148 -3.21 -9.18 0.53
C VAL A 148 -1.74 -8.80 0.65
N GLY A 149 -0.93 -9.74 1.15
CA GLY A 149 0.53 -9.65 1.07
C GLY A 149 0.96 -9.88 -0.37
N ALA A 150 1.58 -8.86 -0.98
CA ALA A 150 1.95 -8.86 -2.38
C ALA A 150 3.42 -9.23 -2.62
N ASP A 151 4.26 -9.09 -1.59
CA ASP A 151 5.69 -9.35 -1.66
C ASP A 151 6.01 -10.84 -1.49
N ILE A 152 7.30 -11.15 -1.48
CA ILE A 152 7.85 -12.49 -1.28
C ILE A 152 8.30 -12.72 0.16
N THR A 153 8.41 -11.68 0.98
CA THR A 153 9.06 -11.70 2.29
C THR A 153 8.12 -12.20 3.40
N ASP A 154 8.30 -13.44 3.85
CA ASP A 154 7.57 -14.00 5.00
C ASP A 154 8.55 -14.50 6.06
N SER A 155 8.23 -14.31 7.34
CA SER A 155 9.01 -14.99 8.38
C SER A 155 8.63 -16.47 8.43
N ILE A 156 9.61 -17.33 8.71
CA ILE A 156 9.35 -18.76 8.92
C ILE A 156 8.37 -19.01 10.10
N GLU A 157 8.31 -18.07 11.05
CA GLU A 157 7.30 -18.08 12.12
C GLU A 157 5.89 -17.81 11.58
N MET A 158 5.74 -16.83 10.69
CA MET A 158 4.46 -16.53 10.04
C MET A 158 4.01 -17.63 9.11
N LEU A 159 4.91 -18.24 8.34
CA LEU A 159 4.57 -19.39 7.51
C LEU A 159 4.08 -20.59 8.37
N CYS A 160 4.73 -20.84 9.51
CA CYS A 160 4.27 -21.85 10.47
C CYS A 160 2.89 -21.52 11.04
N THR A 161 2.67 -20.27 11.43
CA THR A 161 1.40 -19.78 11.98
C THR A 161 0.28 -19.90 10.96
N PHE A 162 0.52 -19.48 9.72
CA PHE A 162 -0.37 -19.64 8.59
C PHE A 162 -0.75 -21.11 8.36
N CYS A 163 0.22 -22.01 8.25
CA CYS A 163 -0.07 -23.43 8.00
C CYS A 163 -0.89 -24.05 9.14
N LYS A 164 -0.59 -23.71 10.39
CA LYS A 164 -1.37 -24.16 11.56
C LYS A 164 -2.80 -23.63 11.51
N TYR A 165 -2.97 -22.36 11.17
CA TYR A 165 -4.28 -21.74 11.06
C TYR A 165 -5.10 -22.38 9.93
N LEU A 166 -4.49 -22.61 8.77
CA LEU A 166 -5.15 -23.21 7.61
C LEU A 166 -5.74 -24.60 7.94
N LEU A 167 -4.99 -25.38 8.72
CA LEU A 167 -5.30 -26.74 9.14
C LEU A 167 -6.18 -26.85 10.40
N LYS A 168 -6.53 -25.75 11.07
CA LYS A 168 -7.11 -25.77 12.43
C LYS A 168 -8.42 -26.57 12.54
N ASP A 169 -9.23 -26.56 11.48
CA ASP A 169 -10.56 -27.20 11.42
C ASP A 169 -10.65 -28.30 10.33
N CYS A 170 -9.51 -28.75 9.80
CA CYS A 170 -9.50 -29.75 8.73
C CYS A 170 -9.66 -31.17 9.27
N ASP A 171 -10.41 -32.01 8.55
CA ASP A 171 -10.42 -33.46 8.75
C ASP A 171 -9.34 -34.10 7.88
N PHE A 172 -8.46 -34.87 8.52
CA PHE A 172 -7.35 -35.53 7.84
C PHE A 172 -7.68 -36.94 7.37
N SER A 173 -8.84 -37.48 7.73
CA SER A 173 -9.20 -38.90 7.55
C SER A 173 -9.19 -39.37 6.09
N ALA A 174 -9.41 -38.46 5.14
CA ALA A 174 -9.46 -38.75 3.71
C ALA A 174 -8.07 -38.93 3.07
N ALA A 175 -7.00 -38.36 3.65
CA ALA A 175 -5.66 -38.48 3.12
C ALA A 175 -4.98 -39.79 3.55
N ASP A 176 -3.90 -40.17 2.87
CA ASP A 176 -3.08 -41.31 3.27
C ASP A 176 -2.42 -41.10 4.66
N ARG A 177 -1.96 -42.20 5.28
CA ARG A 177 -1.40 -42.17 6.64
C ARG A 177 -0.17 -41.26 6.75
N GLU A 178 0.64 -41.17 5.71
CA GLU A 178 1.85 -40.36 5.71
C GLU A 178 1.51 -38.87 5.72
N THR A 179 0.60 -38.46 4.84
CA THR A 179 0.04 -37.11 4.75
C THR A 179 -0.64 -36.74 6.06
N GLN A 180 -1.45 -37.63 6.64
CA GLN A 180 -2.06 -37.41 7.95
C GLN A 180 -1.01 -37.09 9.02
N MET A 181 0.07 -37.87 9.10
CA MET A 181 1.14 -37.63 10.09
C MET A 181 1.85 -36.30 9.87
N LEU A 182 2.12 -35.92 8.63
CA LEU A 182 2.71 -34.64 8.27
C LEU A 182 1.82 -33.46 8.70
N LEU A 183 0.54 -33.48 8.31
CA LEU A 183 -0.42 -32.40 8.60
C LEU A 183 -0.71 -32.27 10.10
N ILE A 184 -0.83 -33.38 10.84
CA ILE A 184 -0.92 -33.36 12.31
C ILE A 184 0.37 -32.78 12.92
N GLY A 185 1.53 -33.13 12.37
CA GLY A 185 2.83 -32.61 12.79
C GLY A 185 2.92 -31.10 12.66
N ILE A 186 2.43 -30.55 11.55
CA ILE A 186 2.36 -29.10 11.28
C ILE A 186 1.35 -28.43 12.21
N GLN A 187 0.11 -28.92 12.25
CA GLN A 187 -0.98 -28.35 13.06
C GLN A 187 -0.59 -28.22 14.55
N LYS A 188 0.15 -29.21 15.07
CA LYS A 188 0.59 -29.25 16.47
C LYS A 188 2.00 -28.72 16.70
N CYS A 189 2.64 -28.15 15.68
CA CYS A 189 4.01 -27.69 15.80
C CYS A 189 4.13 -26.50 16.77
N ARG A 190 5.06 -26.62 17.71
CA ARG A 190 5.41 -25.58 18.69
C ARG A 190 6.82 -25.05 18.54
N LEU A 191 7.66 -25.74 17.77
CA LEU A 191 9.08 -25.43 17.62
C LEU A 191 9.33 -24.98 16.19
N GLN A 192 9.66 -23.70 16.00
CA GLN A 192 9.99 -23.10 14.70
C GLN A 192 11.09 -23.89 13.98
N TYR A 193 12.15 -24.28 14.69
CA TYR A 193 13.23 -25.10 14.14
C TYR A 193 12.75 -26.44 13.56
N ARG A 194 11.78 -27.10 14.21
CA ARG A 194 11.20 -28.36 13.70
C ARG A 194 10.35 -28.12 12.45
N PHE A 195 9.60 -27.02 12.42
CA PHE A 195 8.85 -26.65 11.23
C PHE A 195 9.80 -26.43 10.04
N GLN A 196 10.78 -25.54 10.20
CA GLN A 196 11.73 -25.16 9.15
C GLN A 196 12.53 -26.34 8.60
N ASN A 197 13.11 -27.17 9.47
CA ASN A 197 14.11 -28.17 9.05
C ASN A 197 13.54 -29.56 8.78
N SER A 198 12.24 -29.77 9.01
CA SER A 198 11.64 -31.10 8.86
C SER A 198 10.26 -31.05 8.22
N LEU A 199 9.32 -30.30 8.79
CA LEU A 199 7.93 -30.36 8.34
C LEU A 199 7.69 -29.56 7.04
N LEU A 200 8.29 -28.39 6.91
CA LEU A 200 8.15 -27.56 5.72
C LEU A 200 8.76 -28.22 4.46
N PRO A 201 9.97 -28.79 4.49
CA PRO A 201 10.50 -29.55 3.35
C PRO A 201 9.60 -30.71 2.92
N GLN A 202 9.06 -31.47 3.88
CA GLN A 202 8.10 -32.56 3.60
C GLN A 202 6.79 -32.02 3.00
N LEU A 203 6.31 -30.86 3.45
CA LEU A 203 5.12 -30.22 2.90
C LEU A 203 5.34 -29.78 1.45
N ILE A 204 6.50 -29.19 1.15
CA ILE A 204 6.89 -28.79 -0.21
C ILE A 204 7.02 -30.02 -1.11
N GLU A 205 7.67 -31.09 -0.63
CA GLU A 205 7.78 -32.35 -1.37
C GLU A 205 6.40 -32.97 -1.63
N GLN A 206 5.51 -32.97 -0.64
CA GLN A 206 4.15 -33.47 -0.78
C GLN A 206 3.35 -32.65 -1.80
N MET A 207 3.47 -31.33 -1.77
CA MET A 207 2.86 -30.41 -2.74
C MET A 207 3.32 -30.69 -4.17
N GLN A 208 4.58 -31.09 -4.37
CA GLN A 208 5.15 -31.37 -5.69
C GLN A 208 4.85 -32.78 -6.21
N THR A 209 4.77 -33.76 -5.31
CA THR A 209 4.71 -35.19 -5.70
C THR A 209 3.33 -35.80 -5.58
N ARG A 210 2.51 -35.34 -4.63
CA ARG A 210 1.17 -35.86 -4.31
C ARG A 210 0.22 -34.74 -3.87
N PRO A 211 0.02 -33.66 -4.66
CA PRO A 211 -0.85 -32.54 -4.30
C PRO A 211 -2.30 -32.98 -4.04
N GLU A 212 -2.78 -34.04 -4.70
CA GLU A 212 -4.13 -34.58 -4.52
C GLU A 212 -4.40 -35.02 -3.07
N GLN A 213 -3.38 -35.47 -2.34
CA GLN A 213 -3.53 -35.81 -0.92
C GLN A 213 -3.76 -34.58 -0.05
N LEU A 214 -3.16 -33.45 -0.41
CA LEU A 214 -3.38 -32.17 0.26
C LEU A 214 -4.76 -31.60 -0.11
N GLU A 215 -5.18 -31.73 -1.37
CA GLU A 215 -6.51 -31.32 -1.83
C GLU A 215 -7.64 -32.06 -1.12
N LEU A 216 -7.49 -33.36 -0.85
CA LEU A 216 -8.48 -34.14 -0.08
C LEU A 216 -8.75 -33.55 1.32
N VAL A 217 -7.79 -32.84 1.89
CA VAL A 217 -7.87 -32.23 3.23
C VAL A 217 -8.22 -30.76 3.19
N LEU A 218 -7.60 -30.01 2.27
CA LEU A 218 -7.68 -28.56 2.20
C LEU A 218 -8.87 -28.10 1.34
N GLY A 219 -9.27 -28.88 0.34
CA GLY A 219 -10.29 -28.49 -0.64
C GLY A 219 -10.01 -27.09 -1.19
N ASP A 220 -11.00 -26.20 -1.09
CA ASP A 220 -10.90 -24.80 -1.54
C ASP A 220 -9.78 -24.00 -0.85
N LYS A 221 -9.28 -24.45 0.31
CA LYS A 221 -8.16 -23.80 1.02
C LYS A 221 -6.80 -24.08 0.37
N MET A 222 -6.72 -25.04 -0.55
CA MET A 222 -5.47 -25.46 -1.19
C MET A 222 -4.76 -24.27 -1.85
N ILE A 223 -5.52 -23.40 -2.50
CA ILE A 223 -5.02 -22.20 -3.17
C ILE A 223 -4.24 -21.26 -2.24
N HIS A 224 -4.57 -21.23 -0.94
CA HIS A 224 -3.86 -20.40 0.02
C HIS A 224 -2.49 -21.02 0.35
N LEU A 225 -2.42 -22.34 0.48
CA LEU A 225 -1.16 -23.05 0.70
C LEU A 225 -0.22 -22.86 -0.49
N GLU A 226 -0.74 -23.02 -1.71
CA GLU A 226 0.03 -22.80 -2.95
C GLU A 226 0.66 -21.42 -3.00
N ARG A 227 -0.11 -20.38 -2.69
CA ARG A 227 0.38 -18.98 -2.71
C ARG A 227 1.45 -18.73 -1.64
N ALA A 228 1.25 -19.25 -0.44
CA ALA A 228 2.23 -19.12 0.64
C ALA A 228 3.55 -19.83 0.29
N LEU A 229 3.48 -21.05 -0.27
CA LEU A 229 4.67 -21.80 -0.67
C LEU A 229 5.37 -21.20 -1.89
N LEU A 230 4.62 -20.62 -2.84
CA LEU A 230 5.19 -19.87 -3.95
C LEU A 230 6.00 -18.66 -3.45
N GLY A 231 5.41 -17.84 -2.58
CA GLY A 231 6.11 -16.70 -1.96
C GLY A 231 7.39 -17.13 -1.23
N TRP A 232 7.29 -18.20 -0.43
CA TRP A 232 8.45 -18.78 0.26
C TRP A 232 9.55 -19.26 -0.71
N GLN A 233 9.18 -19.90 -1.82
CA GLN A 233 10.14 -20.33 -2.84
C GLN A 233 10.81 -19.14 -3.54
N GLN A 234 10.05 -18.08 -3.79
CA GLN A 234 10.58 -16.83 -4.35
C GLN A 234 11.57 -16.19 -3.37
N GLU A 235 11.26 -16.16 -2.07
CA GLU A 235 12.16 -15.64 -1.03
C GLU A 235 13.48 -16.43 -0.98
N LEU A 236 13.42 -17.77 -0.99
CA LEU A 236 14.61 -18.62 -1.02
C LEU A 236 15.48 -18.33 -2.25
N THR A 237 14.85 -18.21 -3.42
CA THR A 237 15.55 -17.88 -4.67
C THR A 237 16.19 -16.50 -4.60
N CYS A 238 15.48 -15.52 -4.06
CA CYS A 238 15.97 -14.16 -3.84
C CYS A 238 17.19 -14.16 -2.89
N ASN A 239 17.13 -14.92 -1.79
CA ASN A 239 18.23 -15.04 -0.82
C ASN A 239 19.47 -15.72 -1.42
N GLU A 240 19.29 -16.76 -2.23
CA GLU A 240 20.35 -17.40 -2.99
C GLU A 240 21.01 -16.42 -3.97
N LEU A 241 20.20 -15.64 -4.70
CA LEU A 241 20.70 -14.59 -5.59
C LEU A 241 21.38 -13.42 -4.85
N ASN A 242 21.06 -13.21 -3.58
CA ASN A 242 21.69 -12.20 -2.72
C ASN A 242 22.98 -12.71 -2.07
N ASP A 243 23.43 -13.92 -2.39
CA ASP A 243 24.55 -14.60 -1.74
C ASP A 243 24.41 -14.61 -0.20
N TYR A 244 23.17 -14.68 0.32
CA TYR A 244 22.83 -14.61 1.75
C TYR A 244 23.32 -13.35 2.48
N GLN A 245 23.49 -12.23 1.75
CA GLN A 245 23.76 -10.94 2.39
C GLN A 245 22.55 -10.45 3.18
N ALA A 246 22.80 -9.74 4.28
CA ALA A 246 21.74 -9.21 5.15
C ALA A 246 20.93 -8.09 4.51
N GLU A 247 21.52 -7.36 3.57
CA GLU A 247 20.88 -6.24 2.85
C GLU A 247 20.88 -6.54 1.35
N LEU A 248 19.76 -6.27 0.69
CA LEU A 248 19.66 -6.37 -0.77
C LEU A 248 20.38 -5.19 -1.41
N GLN A 249 21.34 -5.48 -2.30
CA GLN A 249 22.03 -4.43 -3.04
C GLN A 249 21.09 -3.79 -4.06
N PRO A 250 20.90 -2.45 -4.04
CA PRO A 250 20.16 -1.75 -5.09
C PRO A 250 20.80 -2.02 -6.46
N GLY A 251 20.00 -2.48 -7.43
CA GLY A 251 20.48 -2.91 -8.75
C GLY A 251 21.14 -4.29 -8.80
N GLY A 252 21.14 -5.06 -7.71
CA GLY A 252 21.60 -6.45 -7.66
C GLY A 252 20.58 -7.44 -8.26
N LYS A 253 21.05 -8.65 -8.60
CA LYS A 253 20.21 -9.72 -9.16
C LYS A 253 19.04 -10.12 -8.26
N ALA A 254 19.26 -10.15 -6.95
CA ALA A 254 18.22 -10.44 -5.96
C ALA A 254 17.12 -9.38 -5.97
N MET A 255 17.49 -8.10 -6.03
CA MET A 255 16.51 -7.01 -6.08
C MET A 255 15.70 -7.06 -7.39
N ALA A 256 16.36 -7.26 -8.53
CA ALA A 256 15.67 -7.42 -9.82
C ALA A 256 14.68 -8.61 -9.79
N TYR A 257 15.07 -9.73 -9.20
CA TYR A 257 14.18 -10.88 -9.01
C TYR A 257 12.99 -10.58 -8.10
N ARG A 258 13.21 -9.85 -6.99
CA ARG A 258 12.12 -9.43 -6.08
C ARG A 258 11.13 -8.52 -6.82
N GLU A 259 11.59 -7.57 -7.62
CA GLU A 259 10.72 -6.73 -8.44
C GLU A 259 9.90 -7.55 -9.45
N ASP A 260 10.52 -8.52 -10.12
CA ASP A 260 9.83 -9.44 -11.04
C ASP A 260 8.74 -10.24 -10.33
N ALA A 261 9.04 -10.75 -9.14
CA ALA A 261 8.09 -11.48 -8.32
C ALA A 261 6.93 -10.58 -7.86
N LEU A 262 7.21 -9.35 -7.40
CA LEU A 262 6.20 -8.36 -7.04
C LEU A 262 5.27 -8.02 -8.22
N TYR A 263 5.84 -7.77 -9.41
CA TYR A 263 5.07 -7.51 -10.61
C TYR A 263 4.12 -8.68 -10.95
N ALA A 264 4.65 -9.91 -10.95
CA ALA A 264 3.87 -11.12 -11.25
C ALA A 264 2.79 -11.37 -10.19
N ASN A 265 3.10 -11.16 -8.91
CA ASN A 265 2.16 -11.32 -7.81
C ASN A 265 1.01 -10.32 -7.92
N LEU A 266 1.29 -9.04 -8.17
CA LEU A 266 0.24 -8.03 -8.34
C LEU A 266 -0.59 -8.25 -9.60
N GLN A 267 0.03 -8.67 -10.70
CA GLN A 267 -0.71 -9.02 -11.91
C GLN A 267 -1.71 -10.14 -11.62
N ARG A 268 -1.28 -11.20 -10.93
CA ARG A 268 -2.16 -12.30 -10.52
C ARG A 268 -3.28 -11.82 -9.60
N ILE A 269 -2.95 -11.07 -8.54
CA ILE A 269 -3.93 -10.54 -7.58
C ILE A 269 -5.00 -9.71 -8.30
N TYR A 270 -4.58 -8.84 -9.22
CA TYR A 270 -5.48 -8.02 -10.01
C TYR A 270 -6.37 -8.87 -10.94
N GLN A 271 -5.81 -9.87 -11.61
CA GLN A 271 -6.57 -10.76 -12.51
C GLN A 271 -7.62 -11.61 -11.78
N GLU A 272 -7.38 -11.96 -10.52
CA GLU A 272 -8.34 -12.68 -9.69
C GLU A 272 -9.57 -11.83 -9.33
N ASN A 273 -9.40 -10.51 -9.23
CA ASN A 273 -10.52 -9.59 -9.00
C ASN A 273 -10.34 -8.26 -9.76
N PRO A 274 -10.54 -8.25 -11.09
CA PRO A 274 -10.28 -7.09 -11.94
C PRO A 274 -11.35 -6.00 -11.81
N THR A 275 -12.31 -6.15 -10.89
CA THR A 275 -13.34 -5.14 -10.61
C THR A 275 -13.12 -4.44 -9.28
N ALA A 276 -12.27 -5.00 -8.41
CA ALA A 276 -11.90 -4.34 -7.16
C ALA A 276 -11.00 -3.13 -7.42
N LYS A 277 -10.95 -2.26 -6.41
CA LYS A 277 -10.01 -1.15 -6.32
C LYS A 277 -9.03 -1.37 -5.18
N TYR A 278 -7.77 -1.06 -5.46
CA TYR A 278 -6.62 -1.44 -4.65
C TYR A 278 -5.89 -0.21 -4.14
N PHE A 279 -5.38 -0.30 -2.92
CA PHE A 279 -4.39 0.63 -2.39
C PHE A 279 -3.19 -0.16 -1.89
N GLY A 280 -1.98 0.20 -2.30
CA GLY A 280 -0.74 -0.42 -1.85
C GLY A 280 0.15 0.57 -1.12
N SER A 281 0.80 0.11 -0.06
CA SER A 281 1.81 0.87 0.68
C SER A 281 3.12 0.08 0.66
N PHE A 282 4.13 0.63 0.00
CA PHE A 282 5.44 0.01 -0.21
C PHE A 282 6.55 1.01 0.09
N GLY A 283 7.72 0.53 0.45
CA GLY A 283 8.94 1.32 0.57
C GLY A 283 9.16 2.12 -0.71
N ALA A 284 9.51 3.40 -0.57
CA ALA A 284 9.49 4.34 -1.69
C ALA A 284 10.38 3.89 -2.87
N ALA A 285 11.46 3.15 -2.60
CA ALA A 285 12.33 2.58 -3.62
C ALA A 285 11.58 1.71 -4.66
N HIS A 286 10.50 1.03 -4.24
CA HIS A 286 9.66 0.20 -5.11
C HIS A 286 8.66 1.00 -5.95
N VAL A 287 8.42 2.27 -5.59
CA VAL A 287 7.31 3.08 -6.12
C VAL A 287 7.79 4.24 -7.00
N GLN A 288 9.04 4.67 -6.81
CA GLN A 288 9.62 5.79 -7.51
C GLN A 288 9.53 5.63 -9.04
N MET A 289 8.96 6.65 -9.69
CA MET A 289 8.70 6.68 -11.14
C MET A 289 9.82 7.32 -11.95
N THR A 290 10.57 8.24 -11.33
CA THR A 290 11.67 8.96 -11.98
C THR A 290 12.84 9.05 -11.04
N ARG A 291 14.04 8.91 -11.58
CA ARG A 291 15.27 9.16 -10.82
C ARG A 291 15.38 10.66 -10.56
N TYR A 292 14.91 11.11 -9.40
CA TYR A 292 14.92 12.53 -9.06
C TYR A 292 16.37 13.02 -8.84
N VAL A 293 17.28 12.18 -8.31
CA VAL A 293 18.69 12.57 -8.02
C VAL A 293 19.69 12.02 -9.04
N GLY A 294 20.43 12.94 -9.64
CA GLY A 294 21.74 12.65 -10.23
C GLY A 294 22.75 12.54 -9.10
N ASP A 295 23.36 11.37 -8.94
CA ASP A 295 24.59 11.07 -8.19
C ASP A 295 24.63 10.85 -6.66
N GLY A 296 23.54 10.95 -5.88
CA GLY A 296 23.66 10.71 -4.42
C GLY A 296 22.42 10.27 -3.62
N THR A 297 22.63 9.28 -2.76
CA THR A 297 21.91 8.94 -1.51
C THR A 297 20.48 8.40 -1.50
N VAL A 298 19.72 8.40 -2.61
CA VAL A 298 18.39 7.78 -2.61
C VAL A 298 18.42 6.33 -3.11
N TYR A 299 17.85 5.43 -2.30
CA TYR A 299 17.61 4.04 -2.67
C TYR A 299 16.61 4.01 -3.82
N TRP A 300 17.17 3.83 -5.02
CA TRP A 300 16.44 3.75 -6.28
C TRP A 300 16.59 2.33 -6.84
N ILE A 301 15.49 1.79 -7.34
CA ILE A 301 15.47 0.52 -8.06
C ILE A 301 15.20 0.82 -9.53
N ASP A 302 16.20 0.60 -10.38
CA ASP A 302 16.01 0.68 -11.83
C ASP A 302 14.94 -0.35 -12.26
N ASP A 303 13.97 0.09 -13.07
CA ASP A 303 12.90 -0.77 -13.60
C ASP A 303 12.02 -1.44 -12.53
N CYS A 304 11.70 -0.69 -11.46
CA CYS A 304 10.84 -1.18 -10.37
C CYS A 304 9.45 -1.62 -10.88
N PHE A 305 8.78 -2.50 -10.15
CA PHE A 305 7.50 -3.07 -10.56
C PHE A 305 6.42 -2.00 -10.82
N VAL A 306 6.42 -0.89 -10.06
CA VAL A 306 5.47 0.22 -10.26
C VAL A 306 5.76 0.96 -11.56
N SER A 307 7.02 1.26 -11.87
CA SER A 307 7.40 1.89 -13.13
C SER A 307 7.02 1.04 -14.34
N ARG A 308 7.13 -0.30 -14.23
CA ARG A 308 6.65 -1.23 -15.26
C ARG A 308 5.15 -1.29 -15.37
N MET A 309 4.43 -1.23 -14.24
CA MET A 309 2.97 -1.15 -14.22
C MET A 309 2.43 0.16 -14.83
N ALA A 310 3.28 1.18 -14.87
CA ALA A 310 2.96 2.46 -15.48
C ALA A 310 3.19 2.49 -17.02
N GLY A 311 3.77 1.45 -17.61
CA GLY A 311 4.03 1.38 -19.06
C GLY A 311 2.76 1.18 -19.91
N GLU A 312 2.81 1.61 -21.17
CA GLU A 312 1.67 1.59 -22.12
C GLU A 312 1.13 0.20 -22.50
N GLU A 313 1.86 -0.86 -22.14
CA GLU A 313 1.43 -2.26 -22.36
C GLU A 313 1.10 -2.99 -21.05
N SER A 314 1.05 -2.25 -19.94
CA SER A 314 0.71 -2.84 -18.64
C SER A 314 -0.78 -3.14 -18.52
N PHE A 315 -1.10 -4.13 -17.67
CA PHE A 315 -2.46 -4.44 -17.26
C PHE A 315 -3.14 -3.28 -16.49
N LEU A 316 -2.36 -2.26 -16.07
CA LEU A 316 -2.82 -1.05 -15.39
C LEU A 316 -2.72 0.22 -16.24
N ASP A 317 -2.52 0.13 -17.55
CA ASP A 317 -2.52 1.33 -18.42
C ASP A 317 -3.80 2.17 -18.22
N GLY A 318 -3.62 3.46 -17.89
CA GLY A 318 -4.71 4.39 -17.59
C GLY A 318 -5.43 4.16 -16.25
N LYS A 319 -4.96 3.24 -15.40
CA LYS A 319 -5.67 2.79 -14.18
C LYS A 319 -4.86 2.92 -12.90
N LEU A 320 -3.64 3.43 -13.00
CA LEU A 320 -2.70 3.56 -11.90
C LEU A 320 -2.63 5.02 -11.42
N THR A 321 -2.57 5.20 -10.11
CA THR A 321 -2.15 6.43 -9.45
C THR A 321 -0.98 6.14 -8.55
N VAL A 322 0.06 6.97 -8.65
CA VAL A 322 1.29 6.83 -7.87
C VAL A 322 1.46 8.06 -6.98
N ILE A 323 1.72 7.83 -5.70
CA ILE A 323 2.04 8.87 -4.72
C ILE A 323 3.43 8.58 -4.17
N ASP A 324 4.40 9.37 -4.59
CA ASP A 324 5.81 9.23 -4.25
C ASP A 324 6.13 9.84 -2.88
N GLY A 325 6.69 9.02 -2.01
CA GLY A 325 7.11 9.37 -0.66
C GLY A 325 8.42 10.12 -0.55
N ILE A 326 9.39 9.81 -1.41
CA ILE A 326 10.80 10.08 -1.07
C ILE A 326 11.24 11.52 -1.37
N VAL A 327 10.52 12.20 -2.25
CA VAL A 327 10.89 13.51 -2.82
C VAL A 327 11.10 14.56 -1.72
N THR A 328 10.43 14.40 -0.57
CA THR A 328 10.57 15.35 0.54
C THR A 328 12.01 15.53 1.02
N TYR A 329 12.77 14.44 1.20
CA TYR A 329 14.09 14.51 1.85
C TYR A 329 15.12 15.23 1.00
N GLU A 330 14.85 15.38 -0.29
CA GLU A 330 15.78 15.98 -1.23
C GLU A 330 15.59 17.49 -1.38
N ILE A 331 14.41 18.02 -1.05
CA ILE A 331 14.09 19.45 -1.15
C ILE A 331 14.61 20.24 0.07
N GLY A 332 14.68 19.58 1.25
CA GLY A 332 15.05 20.17 2.53
C GLY A 332 13.93 21.01 3.16
N ASP A 333 14.22 21.67 4.28
CA ASP A 333 13.25 22.47 5.04
C ASP A 333 12.62 23.59 4.19
N LEU A 334 11.29 23.63 4.13
CA LEU A 334 10.51 24.61 3.38
C LEU A 334 10.00 25.77 4.24
N GLY A 335 10.14 25.67 5.57
CA GLY A 335 9.90 26.72 6.55
C GLY A 335 8.53 27.37 6.47
N GLU A 336 7.50 26.76 7.07
CA GLU A 336 6.29 27.38 7.66
C GLU A 336 5.16 26.34 7.94
N SER A 337 5.25 25.46 8.96
CA SER A 337 4.13 24.90 9.78
C SER A 337 4.59 23.74 10.68
N ASP A 338 3.66 23.06 11.37
CA ASP A 338 3.93 21.96 12.29
C ASP A 338 4.04 20.59 11.57
N THR A 339 4.52 19.56 12.25
CA THR A 339 4.69 18.20 11.67
C THR A 339 3.38 17.47 11.36
N ASN A 340 2.21 18.12 11.54
CA ASN A 340 0.90 17.53 11.27
C ASN A 340 0.37 17.80 9.86
N HIS A 341 1.14 18.51 9.02
CA HIS A 341 0.74 18.84 7.66
C HIS A 341 1.76 18.34 6.65
N ILE A 342 1.25 17.96 5.47
CA ILE A 342 2.07 17.69 4.29
C ILE A 342 1.53 18.45 3.09
N ILE A 343 2.38 18.74 2.13
CA ILE A 343 1.95 19.24 0.83
C ILE A 343 1.90 18.05 -0.12
N LEU A 344 0.71 17.72 -0.61
CA LEU A 344 0.55 16.79 -1.72
C LEU A 344 0.64 17.58 -3.03
N TYR A 345 1.55 17.20 -3.89
CA TYR A 345 1.88 17.89 -5.13
C TYR A 345 1.55 17.03 -6.34
N ASN A 346 0.89 17.58 -7.36
CA ASN A 346 0.60 16.87 -8.62
C ASN A 346 1.75 17.13 -9.60
N THR A 347 2.59 16.13 -9.84
CA THR A 347 3.78 16.30 -10.71
C THR A 347 3.41 16.58 -12.15
N ALA A 348 2.19 16.17 -12.56
CA ALA A 348 1.68 16.30 -13.91
C ALA A 348 1.13 17.68 -14.29
N ARG A 349 0.77 18.49 -13.29
CA ARG A 349 0.02 19.75 -13.53
C ARG A 349 0.78 20.99 -13.10
N ALA A 350 1.91 20.79 -12.46
CA ALA A 350 2.60 21.83 -11.76
C ALA A 350 4.06 21.80 -12.18
N LYS A 351 4.61 22.97 -12.50
CA LYS A 351 6.04 23.12 -12.78
C LYS A 351 6.82 22.62 -11.56
N ASN A 352 7.60 21.56 -11.74
CA ASN A 352 8.40 20.94 -10.69
C ASN A 352 8.94 22.02 -9.71
N PRO A 353 8.50 22.06 -8.42
CA PRO A 353 8.85 23.14 -7.50
C PRO A 353 10.35 23.18 -7.24
N ALA A 354 10.99 22.04 -7.46
CA ALA A 354 12.39 21.84 -7.28
C ALA A 354 13.23 22.35 -8.49
N ALA A 355 12.59 22.55 -9.65
CA ALA A 355 13.17 23.32 -10.76
C ALA A 355 13.19 24.85 -10.49
N GLU A 356 12.28 25.36 -9.64
CA GLU A 356 12.29 26.77 -9.22
C GLU A 356 13.29 27.03 -8.07
N ASN A 357 13.50 26.06 -7.18
CA ASN A 357 14.50 26.14 -6.10
C ASN A 357 15.94 25.82 -6.56
N GLY A 358 16.17 25.46 -7.82
CA GLY A 358 17.49 25.09 -8.35
C GLY A 358 18.12 23.86 -7.69
N LYS A 359 17.37 23.14 -6.85
CA LYS A 359 17.80 21.95 -6.11
C LYS A 359 17.48 20.65 -6.85
N PHE A 360 16.61 20.69 -7.87
CA PHE A 360 16.38 19.57 -8.79
C PHE A 360 16.53 20.02 -10.24
N PHE A 361 17.14 19.15 -11.03
CA PHE A 361 17.60 19.43 -12.38
C PHE A 361 16.50 19.91 -13.34
N ALA A 362 16.91 20.79 -14.26
CA ALA A 362 16.18 21.28 -15.41
C ALA A 362 15.97 20.23 -16.52
N GLY A 363 15.74 18.97 -16.16
CA GLY A 363 15.70 17.85 -17.09
C GLY A 363 14.96 16.62 -16.57
N ALA A 364 13.94 16.80 -15.74
CA ALA A 364 12.94 15.73 -15.59
C ALA A 364 12.44 15.42 -17.02
N PRO A 365 12.49 14.15 -17.48
CA PRO A 365 11.92 13.83 -18.78
C PRO A 365 10.47 14.32 -18.76
N ASP A 366 10.05 14.96 -19.86
CA ASP A 366 8.64 15.20 -20.15
C ASP A 366 7.96 13.81 -20.17
N ILE A 367 7.55 13.29 -19.01
CA ILE A 367 6.66 12.15 -18.97
C ILE A 367 5.34 12.70 -19.50
N PRO A 368 4.83 12.19 -20.63
CA PRO A 368 3.56 12.67 -21.15
C PRO A 368 2.47 12.36 -20.13
N ASP A 369 2.00 13.41 -19.47
CA ASP A 369 1.07 13.44 -18.34
C ASP A 369 -0.36 12.98 -18.62
N GLU A 370 -0.60 12.19 -19.65
CA GLU A 370 -1.97 11.92 -20.08
C GLU A 370 -2.55 10.61 -19.54
N LYS A 371 -1.72 9.68 -19.02
CA LYS A 371 -2.20 8.32 -18.67
C LYS A 371 -2.10 7.93 -17.20
N ILE A 372 -1.24 8.54 -16.39
CA ILE A 372 -1.04 8.17 -14.98
C ILE A 372 -1.05 9.41 -14.10
N ALA A 373 -1.85 9.41 -13.04
CA ALA A 373 -1.80 10.46 -12.05
C ALA A 373 -0.61 10.22 -11.12
N GLN A 374 0.39 11.08 -11.20
CA GLN A 374 1.56 11.05 -10.32
C GLN A 374 1.52 12.23 -9.34
N TYR A 375 1.78 11.91 -8.08
CA TYR A 375 1.87 12.86 -7.00
C TYR A 375 3.16 12.65 -6.22
N ALA A 376 3.62 13.70 -5.55
CA ALA A 376 4.69 13.63 -4.56
C ALA A 376 4.21 14.22 -3.25
N ILE A 377 4.62 13.64 -2.12
CA ILE A 377 4.44 14.28 -0.81
C ILE A 377 5.68 15.08 -0.46
N LEU A 378 5.45 16.24 0.17
CA LEU A 378 6.47 17.12 0.73
C LEU A 378 6.12 17.41 2.18
N PHE A 379 6.93 16.94 3.12
CA PHE A 379 6.96 17.47 4.47
C PHE A 379 7.74 18.79 4.50
N GLU A 380 7.24 19.76 5.25
CA GLU A 380 7.91 21.06 5.38
C GLU A 380 9.17 20.95 6.25
N HIS A 381 9.20 20.02 7.20
CA HIS A 381 10.34 19.74 8.07
C HIS A 381 10.77 18.26 7.99
N PRO A 382 11.44 17.81 6.90
CA PRO A 382 11.85 16.41 6.72
C PRO A 382 12.72 15.86 7.86
N ASP A 383 13.58 16.70 8.42
CA ASP A 383 14.49 16.34 9.53
C ASP A 383 13.75 16.16 10.87
N GLN A 384 12.49 16.59 10.96
CA GLN A 384 11.65 16.45 12.16
C GLN A 384 10.70 15.25 12.10
N ILE A 385 10.74 14.47 11.01
CA ILE A 385 9.89 13.28 10.86
C ILE A 385 10.31 12.21 11.87
N THR A 386 9.33 11.82 12.68
CA THR A 386 9.50 10.95 13.83
C THR A 386 9.73 9.51 13.40
N SER A 387 10.84 8.92 13.85
CA SER A 387 11.01 7.47 13.75
C SER A 387 10.01 6.79 14.68
N SER A 388 9.33 5.74 14.22
CA SER A 388 8.54 4.89 15.09
C SER A 388 9.51 4.11 16.00
N GLU A 389 9.80 4.67 17.18
CA GLU A 389 10.61 4.02 18.22
C GLU A 389 9.87 2.90 18.94
N GLU A 390 8.59 2.69 18.60
CA GLU A 390 7.77 1.66 19.22
C GLU A 390 8.26 0.27 18.83
N HIS A 391 8.57 -0.54 19.83
CA HIS A 391 8.86 -1.95 19.63
C HIS A 391 7.60 -2.64 19.08
N PRO A 392 7.72 -3.51 18.06
CA PRO A 392 6.59 -4.28 17.55
C PRO A 392 5.80 -4.92 18.71
N GLY A 393 4.49 -4.71 18.74
CA GLY A 393 3.58 -5.25 19.78
C GLY A 393 3.48 -4.48 21.11
N TRP A 394 4.30 -3.46 21.36
CA TRP A 394 4.24 -2.74 22.65
C TRP A 394 2.96 -1.94 22.86
N TYR A 395 2.41 -1.36 21.79
CA TYR A 395 1.15 -0.62 21.87
C TYR A 395 -0.05 -1.54 22.17
N TRP A 396 0.02 -2.82 21.78
CA TRP A 396 -1.00 -3.82 22.13
C TRP A 396 -1.01 -4.15 23.62
N LEU A 397 0.17 -4.30 24.23
CA LEU A 397 0.29 -4.65 25.65
C LEU A 397 -0.36 -3.61 26.57
N SER A 398 -0.42 -2.35 26.14
CA SER A 398 -1.03 -1.25 26.90
C SER A 398 -2.53 -1.08 26.67
N HIS A 399 -3.13 -1.74 25.67
CA HIS A 399 -4.53 -1.59 25.27
C HIS A 399 -5.36 -2.89 25.31
N ARG A 400 -4.87 -3.93 26.01
CA ARG A 400 -5.62 -5.16 26.30
C ARG A 400 -6.79 -4.96 27.26
#